data_AF-A0A534XR42-F1
#
_entry.id   AF-A0A534XR42-F1
#
_cell.length_a   1.000
_cell.length_b   1.000
_cell.length_c   1.000
_cell.angle_alpha   90.00
_cell.angle_beta   90.00
_cell.angle_gamma   90.00
#
_symmetry.space_group_name_H-M   'P 1'
#
loop_
_entity.id
_entity.type
_entity.pdbx_description
1 polymer ?
#
loop_
_entity_poly.entity_id
_entity_poly.type
_entity_poly.pdbx_seq_one_letter_code
_entity_poly.pdbx_strand_id
1 'polypeptide(L)'
;MNIGLLIIRLIVGLTLVAHGAQKLFGRLGGGGLAGTGEMLEKMGLRPGKPYALLAGLTEAGGGLMLAAGLLTPVASAAIIAVMAVAIEVAHASKGFFAHKGGLSQRFLEHGHTPQPQA
;
A
#
# COMPACT_ATOMS: atom_id res chain seq x y z
N MET A 1 10.67 20.02 -23.65
CA MET A 1 10.92 19.01 -22.61
C MET A 1 10.42 19.56 -21.29
N ASN A 2 9.38 18.99 -20.70
CA ASN A 2 8.85 19.46 -19.41
C ASN A 2 9.61 18.79 -18.27
N ILE A 3 10.71 19.42 -17.85
CA ILE A 3 11.61 18.89 -16.81
C ILE A 3 10.85 18.59 -15.51
N GLY A 4 9.88 19.43 -15.12
CA GLY A 4 9.05 19.19 -13.94
C GLY A 4 8.26 17.88 -14.00
N LEU A 5 7.66 17.56 -15.15
CA LEU A 5 6.94 16.29 -15.33
C LEU A 5 7.90 15.09 -15.33
N LEU A 6 9.11 15.25 -15.87
CA LEU A 6 10.14 14.21 -15.85
C LEU A 6 10.57 13.90 -14.40
N ILE A 7 10.82 14.92 -13.59
CA ILE A 7 11.20 14.76 -12.18
C ILE A 7 10.11 13.99 -11.42
N ILE A 8 8.85 14.37 -11.57
CA ILE A 8 7.73 13.68 -10.91
C ILE A 8 7.68 12.20 -11.32
N ARG A 9 7.81 11.91 -12.62
CA ARG A 9 7.81 10.52 -13.11
C ARG A 9 8.94 9.69 -12.54
N LEU A 10 10.15 10.25 -12.48
CA LEU A 10 11.30 9.55 -11.92
C LEU A 10 11.12 9.29 -10.43
N ILE A 11 10.70 10.29 -9.65
CA ILE A 11 10.51 10.14 -8.21
C ILE A 11 9.42 9.09 -7.92
N VAL A 12 8.24 9.24 -8.52
CA VAL A 12 7.11 8.33 -8.28
C VAL A 12 7.44 6.93 -8.81
N GLY A 13 7.95 6.84 -10.04
CA GLY A 13 8.28 5.57 -10.68
C GLY A 13 9.35 4.79 -9.91
N LEU A 14 10.47 5.41 -9.55
CA LEU A 14 11.54 4.74 -8.80
C LEU A 14 11.11 4.35 -7.38
N THR A 15 10.24 5.14 -6.74
CA THR A 15 9.66 4.80 -5.43
C THR A 15 8.84 3.51 -5.52
N LEU A 16 8.03 3.37 -6.57
CA LEU A 16 7.24 2.15 -6.81
C LEU A 16 8.13 0.96 -7.16
N VAL A 17 9.24 1.17 -7.87
CA VAL A 17 10.25 0.12 -8.11
C VAL A 17 10.86 -0.36 -6.80
N ALA A 18 11.23 0.55 -5.90
CA ALA A 18 11.73 0.20 -4.58
C ALA A 18 10.69 -0.61 -3.78
N HIS A 19 9.42 -0.17 -3.81
CA HIS A 19 8.31 -0.88 -3.16
C HIS A 19 8.07 -2.28 -3.74
N GLY A 20 8.05 -2.41 -5.07
CA GLY A 20 7.94 -3.68 -5.75
C GLY A 20 9.11 -4.61 -5.43
N ALA A 21 10.33 -4.08 -5.31
CA ALA A 21 11.51 -4.85 -4.92
C ALA A 21 11.42 -5.35 -3.47
N GLN A 22 10.82 -4.59 -2.56
CA GLN A 22 10.52 -5.03 -1.19
C GLN A 22 9.51 -6.19 -1.19
N LYS A 23 8.47 -6.09 -2.02
CA LYS A 23 7.42 -7.11 -2.13
C LYS A 23 7.89 -8.40 -2.82
N LEU A 24 8.67 -8.30 -3.90
CA LEU A 24 9.09 -9.45 -4.69
C LEU A 24 10.32 -10.15 -4.10
N PHE A 25 11.36 -9.36 -3.79
CA PHE A 25 12.69 -9.88 -3.50
C PHE A 25 13.13 -9.70 -2.05
N GLY A 26 12.36 -8.97 -1.23
CA GLY A 26 12.75 -8.66 0.15
C GLY A 26 13.96 -7.73 0.25
N ARG A 27 14.29 -7.02 -0.84
CA ARG A 27 15.35 -6.01 -0.84
C ARG A 27 14.87 -4.76 -0.10
N LEU A 28 15.80 -3.90 0.32
CA LEU A 28 15.48 -2.64 1.03
C LEU A 28 14.66 -2.88 2.33
N GLY A 29 14.95 -3.97 3.04
CA GLY A 29 14.27 -4.32 4.29
C GLY A 29 12.83 -4.85 4.12
N GLY A 30 12.45 -5.27 2.91
CA GLY A 30 11.12 -5.83 2.64
C GLY A 30 10.95 -7.28 3.08
N GLY A 31 9.71 -7.73 3.28
CA GLY A 31 9.38 -9.10 3.66
C GLY A 31 9.50 -10.13 2.53
N GLY A 32 9.79 -9.69 1.30
CA GLY A 32 9.80 -10.54 0.11
C GLY A 32 8.44 -11.17 -0.17
N LEU A 33 8.38 -12.09 -1.13
CA LEU A 33 7.11 -12.62 -1.59
C LEU A 33 6.37 -13.39 -0.48
N ALA A 34 7.11 -14.15 0.33
CA ALA A 34 6.55 -14.91 1.44
C ALA A 34 6.05 -14.01 2.57
N GLY A 35 6.87 -13.08 3.06
CA GLY A 35 6.49 -12.20 4.17
C GLY A 35 5.40 -11.20 3.79
N THR A 36 5.44 -10.68 2.55
CA THR A 36 4.36 -9.83 2.02
C THR A 36 3.07 -10.63 1.87
N GLY A 37 3.14 -11.86 1.38
CA GLY A 37 1.98 -12.74 1.28
C GLY A 37 1.35 -13.01 2.65
N GLU A 38 2.15 -13.35 3.66
CA GLU A 38 1.67 -13.57 5.02
C GLU A 38 1.04 -12.30 5.63
N MET A 39 1.65 -11.13 5.39
CA MET A 39 1.10 -9.84 5.79
C MET A 39 -0.27 -9.60 5.15
N LEU A 40 -0.43 -9.89 3.85
CA LEU A 40 -1.70 -9.73 3.14
C LEU A 40 -2.77 -10.70 3.66
N GLU A 41 -2.40 -11.93 3.99
CA GLU A 41 -3.35 -12.89 4.60
C GLU A 41 -3.82 -12.43 5.98
N LYS A 42 -2.91 -11.85 6.80
CA LYS A 42 -3.26 -11.22 8.08
C LYS A 42 -4.22 -10.04 7.93
N MET A 43 -4.19 -9.36 6.78
CA MET A 43 -5.11 -8.29 6.43
C MET A 43 -6.40 -8.80 5.75
N GLY A 44 -6.58 -10.11 5.60
CA GLY A 44 -7.78 -10.72 5.03
C GLY A 44 -7.70 -11.05 3.53
N LEU A 45 -6.59 -10.72 2.85
CA LEU A 45 -6.40 -11.03 1.43
C LEU A 45 -5.83 -12.45 1.27
N ARG A 46 -6.72 -13.42 1.01
CA ARG A 46 -6.37 -14.84 0.83
C ARG A 46 -6.72 -15.31 -0.58
N PRO A 47 -5.81 -16.02 -1.29
CA PRO A 47 -4.45 -16.39 -0.91
C PRO A 47 -3.44 -15.24 -1.07
N GLY A 48 -2.60 -14.97 -0.07
CA GLY A 48 -1.80 -13.73 -0.05
C GLY A 48 -0.59 -13.73 -0.98
N LYS A 49 0.06 -14.87 -1.23
CA LYS A 49 1.23 -14.96 -2.12
C LYS A 49 0.92 -14.51 -3.57
N PRO A 50 -0.16 -14.96 -4.22
CA PRO A 50 -0.56 -14.45 -5.54
C PRO A 50 -0.80 -12.94 -5.55
N TYR A 51 -1.48 -12.39 -4.54
CA TYR A 51 -1.69 -10.95 -4.44
C TYR A 51 -0.38 -10.18 -4.21
N ALA A 52 0.54 -10.72 -3.40
CA ALA A 52 1.86 -10.14 -3.20
C ALA A 52 2.69 -10.14 -4.50
N LEU A 53 2.59 -11.22 -5.30
CA LEU A 53 3.26 -11.31 -6.59
C LEU A 53 2.70 -10.28 -7.58
N LEU A 54 1.37 -10.22 -7.71
CA LEU A 54 0.70 -9.27 -8.58
C LEU A 54 1.01 -7.83 -8.17
N ALA A 55 0.86 -7.49 -6.88
CA ALA A 55 1.18 -6.17 -6.37
C ALA A 55 2.63 -5.79 -6.62
N GLY A 56 3.58 -6.69 -6.31
CA GLY A 56 5.00 -6.46 -6.51
C GLY A 56 5.38 -6.28 -7.99
N LEU A 57 4.82 -7.09 -8.89
CA LEU A 57 5.06 -6.98 -10.33
C LEU A 57 4.44 -5.71 -10.91
N THR A 58 3.24 -5.34 -10.48
CA THR A 58 2.58 -4.11 -10.93
C THR A 58 3.31 -2.87 -10.44
N GLU A 59 3.79 -2.84 -9.19
CA GLU A 59 4.56 -1.71 -8.66
C GLU A 59 5.93 -1.59 -9.32
N ALA A 60 6.67 -2.70 -9.47
CA ALA A 60 7.98 -2.68 -10.11
C ALA A 60 7.88 -2.40 -11.61
N GLY A 61 7.04 -3.14 -12.33
CA GLY A 61 6.87 -3.00 -13.78
C GLY A 61 6.21 -1.67 -14.15
N GLY A 62 5.11 -1.32 -13.47
CA GLY A 62 4.42 -0.03 -13.67
C GLY A 62 5.30 1.15 -13.28
N GLY A 63 6.05 1.05 -12.19
CA GLY A 63 7.01 2.07 -11.76
C GLY A 63 8.13 2.29 -12.78
N LEU A 64 8.71 1.22 -13.35
CA LEU A 64 9.71 1.32 -14.41
C LEU A 64 9.14 1.96 -15.68
N MET A 65 7.95 1.54 -16.12
CA MET A 65 7.27 2.14 -17.28
C MET A 65 6.99 3.64 -17.06
N LEU A 66 6.52 4.00 -15.86
CA LEU A 66 6.25 5.38 -15.49
C LEU A 66 7.52 6.23 -15.48
N ALA A 67 8.60 5.72 -14.88
CA ALA A 67 9.91 6.39 -14.83
C ALA A 67 10.51 6.57 -16.24
N ALA A 68 10.40 5.56 -17.10
CA ALA A 68 10.83 5.62 -18.50
C ALA A 68 9.93 6.51 -19.38
N GLY A 69 8.75 6.90 -18.89
CA GLY A 69 7.77 7.65 -19.66
C GLY A 69 7.08 6.84 -20.76
N LEU A 70 7.14 5.51 -20.68
CA LEU A 70 6.58 4.58 -21.66
C LEU A 70 5.18 4.10 -21.22
N LEU A 71 4.24 4.00 -22.16
CA LEU A 71 2.86 3.52 -21.89
C LEU A 71 2.22 4.19 -20.66
N THR A 72 2.50 5.48 -20.44
CA THR A 72 2.14 6.18 -19.19
C THR A 72 0.68 6.08 -18.77
N PRO A 73 -0.34 6.09 -19.66
CA PRO A 73 -1.73 5.87 -19.25
C PRO A 73 -1.96 4.47 -18.68
N VAL A 74 -1.38 3.44 -19.30
CA VAL A 74 -1.53 2.04 -18.88
C VAL A 74 -0.78 1.80 -17.57
N ALA A 75 0.46 2.27 -17.46
CA ALA A 75 1.24 2.19 -16.23
C ALA A 75 0.54 2.89 -15.06
N SER A 76 -0.01 4.09 -15.30
CA SER A 76 -0.74 4.84 -14.28
C SER A 76 -2.03 4.13 -13.86
N ALA A 77 -2.81 3.58 -14.80
CA ALA A 77 -4.02 2.83 -14.49
C ALA A 77 -3.72 1.58 -13.63
N ALA A 78 -2.66 0.84 -13.96
CA ALA A 78 -2.24 -0.32 -13.19
C ALA A 78 -1.79 0.06 -11.77
N ILE A 79 -1.02 1.14 -11.63
CA ILE A 79 -0.59 1.67 -10.32
C ILE A 79 -1.79 2.11 -9.49
N ILE A 80 -2.73 2.86 -10.08
CA ILE A 80 -3.94 3.33 -9.40
C ILE A 80 -4.76 2.15 -8.88
N ALA A 81 -4.95 1.11 -9.70
CA ALA A 81 -5.68 -0.09 -9.28
C ALA A 81 -5.01 -0.77 -8.07
N VAL A 82 -3.68 -0.93 -8.09
CA VAL A 82 -2.93 -1.52 -6.98
C VAL A 82 -3.03 -0.67 -5.70
N MET A 83 -2.96 0.65 -5.84
CA MET A 83 -3.07 1.58 -4.71
C MET A 83 -4.48 1.60 -4.13
N ALA A 84 -5.53 1.48 -4.94
CA ALA A 84 -6.90 1.36 -4.45
C ALA A 84 -7.09 0.11 -3.59
N VAL A 85 -6.61 -1.05 -4.05
CA VAL A 85 -6.63 -2.28 -3.24
C VAL A 85 -5.79 -2.12 -1.98
N ALA A 86 -4.59 -1.52 -2.07
CA ALA A 86 -3.74 -1.30 -0.92
C ALA A 86 -4.40 -0.39 0.14
N ILE A 87 -5.06 0.68 -0.28
CA ILE A 87 -5.78 1.60 0.60
C ILE A 87 -6.92 0.85 1.30
N GLU A 88 -7.74 0.13 0.55
CA GLU A 88 -8.85 -0.66 1.10
C GLU A 88 -8.32 -1.64 2.15
N VAL A 89 -7.34 -2.47 1.79
CA VAL A 89 -6.79 -3.51 2.68
C VAL A 89 -6.10 -2.92 3.91
N ALA A 90 -5.44 -1.77 3.77
CA ALA A 90 -4.74 -1.13 4.89
C ALA A 90 -5.66 -0.35 5.84
N HIS A 91 -6.81 0.17 5.34
CA HIS A 91 -7.67 1.08 6.08
C HIS A 91 -9.07 0.53 6.39
N ALA A 92 -9.52 -0.57 5.79
CA ALA A 92 -10.86 -1.13 5.98
C ALA A 92 -11.23 -1.32 7.46
N SER A 93 -10.28 -1.75 8.29
CA SER A 93 -10.50 -1.95 9.74
C SER A 93 -10.12 -0.75 10.62
N LYS A 94 -9.48 0.26 10.04
CA LYS A 94 -8.87 1.37 10.79
C LYS A 94 -9.65 2.68 10.59
N GLY A 95 -10.40 2.84 9.49
CA GLY A 95 -11.05 4.11 9.15
C GLY A 95 -10.03 5.12 8.59
N PHE A 96 -10.52 6.04 7.75
CA PHE A 96 -9.70 6.93 6.92
C PHE A 96 -8.71 7.82 7.72
N PHE A 97 -8.95 8.02 9.02
CA PHE A 97 -8.15 8.86 9.91
C PHE A 97 -7.51 8.11 11.10
N ALA A 98 -7.39 6.78 11.06
CA ALA A 98 -6.69 6.05 12.11
C ALA A 98 -5.17 6.17 11.99
N HIS A 99 -4.69 7.37 12.31
CA HIS A 99 -3.42 7.48 12.98
C HIS A 99 -3.63 7.12 14.45
N LYS A 100 -2.71 6.34 15.04
CA LYS A 100 -2.75 5.84 16.43
C LYS A 100 -3.66 6.67 17.37
N GLY A 101 -4.81 6.11 17.76
CA GLY A 101 -5.71 6.72 18.75
C GLY A 101 -6.75 7.71 18.19
N GLY A 102 -7.35 7.41 17.03
CA GLY A 102 -8.45 8.21 16.48
C GLY A 102 -9.61 8.38 17.46
N LEU A 103 -10.23 9.56 17.43
CA LEU A 103 -11.35 10.01 18.29
C LEU A 103 -12.49 8.97 18.42
N SER A 104 -12.72 8.16 17.38
CA SER A 104 -13.71 7.08 17.36
C SER A 104 -13.37 5.90 18.26
N GLN A 105 -12.10 5.51 18.39
CA GLN A 105 -11.69 4.41 19.28
C GLN A 105 -11.81 4.83 20.76
N ARG A 106 -11.39 6.06 21.08
CA ARG A 106 -11.49 6.61 22.44
C ARG A 106 -12.94 6.75 22.93
N PHE A 107 -13.89 7.02 22.04
CA PHE A 107 -15.29 7.17 22.42
C PHE A 107 -15.95 5.82 22.77
N LEU A 108 -15.53 4.73 22.15
CA LEU A 108 -16.04 3.38 22.45
C LEU A 108 -15.36 2.76 23.68
N GLU A 109 -14.09 3.08 23.96
CA GLU A 109 -13.37 2.64 25.17
C GLU A 109 -13.79 3.40 26.44
N HIS A 110 -14.33 4.62 26.33
CA HIS A 110 -14.75 5.44 27.48
C HIS A 110 -16.26 5.72 27.56
N GLY A 111 -17.07 5.20 26.62
CA GLY A 111 -18.52 5.46 26.58
C GLY A 111 -19.38 4.53 27.44
N HIS A 112 -18.82 3.52 28.11
CA HIS A 112 -19.66 2.53 28.80
C HIS A 112 -19.05 1.92 30.08
N THR A 113 -18.72 2.76 31.06
CA THR A 113 -18.84 2.35 32.48
C THR A 113 -19.38 3.53 33.31
N PRO A 114 -20.68 3.54 33.66
CA PRO A 114 -21.11 4.33 34.81
C PRO A 114 -20.42 3.73 36.04
N GLN A 115 -19.51 4.48 36.68
CA GLN A 115 -19.00 4.10 38.00
C GLN A 115 -20.17 4.11 38.99
N PRO A 116 -20.46 2.99 39.70
CA PRO A 116 -21.37 3.03 40.83
C PRO A 116 -20.71 3.82 41.96
N GLN A 117 -21.47 4.75 42.52
CA GLN A 117 -21.13 5.49 43.74
C GLN A 117 -20.88 4.51 44.90
N ALA A 118 -19.76 4.69 45.60
CA ALA A 118 -19.51 4.19 46.95
C ALA A 118 -18.56 5.16 47.66
#